data_AF-A0A964A898-F1
#
_entry.id   AF-A0A964A898-F1
#
_cell.length_a   1.000
_cell.length_b   1.000
_cell.length_c   1.000
_cell.angle_alpha   90.00
_cell.angle_beta   90.00
_cell.angle_gamma   90.00
#
_symmetry.space_group_name_H-M   'P 1'
#
loop_
_entity.id
_entity.type
_entity.pdbx_description
1 polymer ?
#
loop_
_entity_poly.entity_id
_entity_poly.type
_entity_poly.pdbx_seq_one_letter_code
_entity_poly.pdbx_strand_id
1 'polypeptide(L)'
;MMALVALLSVVMGLTLGMLGGGGSILAVPILIYVAGLGPKEAIATSLLVVGATSLVCAAQHARAGYVRWRTGLVFGAVGMVGAYGGGWVAQFFSGTVLLLLFAGMMVAAGLAMIRRRPTAELAPPTHEPSLWKASGQGLLVGAVTGLIGAGGGFLLVPALVLLGGLGMRAAVGTSTLVIAMNVFAGFAGHAAHVTIDWTLAAWVIGFAVLGSVAGTTLTRRLNPARLRAAFGWFVLAMAGVIVWQQATPETVHAILVERWPFWAGGLAIGAFVLLFLRATGQALGVSTGYMDACALPFDSGARRSWRLPFLVGIVLGGAVATLVSGVAPAGAAMGMFDTLVTASLPAKAAIFTGGGVLLGFGARLAGGCTSGHGIVGTAVMARSSIVATLVFMSTGFAVTHLMLRAAGG
;
A
#
# COMPACT_ATOMS: atom_id res chain seq x y z
N MET A 1 -20.97 -26.11 -11.33
CA MET A 1 -20.37 -25.49 -10.13
C MET A 1 -19.17 -26.28 -9.61
N MET A 2 -19.34 -27.53 -9.15
CA MET A 2 -18.24 -28.34 -8.57
C MET A 2 -17.02 -28.55 -9.48
N ALA A 3 -17.22 -28.77 -10.78
CA ALA A 3 -16.11 -28.90 -11.73
C ALA A 3 -15.26 -27.63 -11.86
N LEU A 4 -15.89 -26.45 -11.77
CA LEU A 4 -15.19 -25.16 -11.80
C LEU A 4 -14.42 -24.94 -10.50
N VAL A 5 -15.02 -25.25 -9.34
CA VAL A 5 -14.33 -25.22 -8.04
C VAL A 5 -13.11 -26.14 -8.05
N ALA A 6 -13.23 -27.35 -8.57
CA ALA A 6 -12.13 -28.30 -8.71
C ALA A 6 -11.00 -27.74 -9.59
N LEU A 7 -11.33 -27.25 -10.79
CA LEU A 7 -10.35 -26.66 -11.70
C LEU A 7 -9.60 -25.48 -11.07
N LEU A 8 -10.33 -24.56 -10.44
CA LEU A 8 -9.76 -23.41 -9.75
C LEU A 8 -8.93 -23.82 -8.53
N SER A 9 -9.32 -24.89 -7.83
CA SER A 9 -8.53 -25.47 -6.73
C SER A 9 -7.20 -26.02 -7.23
N VAL A 10 -7.17 -26.67 -8.40
CA VAL A 10 -5.91 -27.10 -9.04
C VAL A 10 -5.03 -25.89 -9.37
N VAL A 11 -5.60 -24.83 -9.97
CA VAL A 11 -4.86 -23.60 -10.29
C VAL A 11 -4.31 -22.94 -9.02
N MET A 12 -5.14 -22.82 -7.99
CA MET A 12 -4.73 -22.32 -6.68
C MET A 12 -3.58 -23.15 -6.09
N GLY A 13 -3.69 -24.47 -6.13
CA GLY A 13 -2.63 -25.40 -5.72
C GLY A 13 -1.34 -25.22 -6.50
N LEU A 14 -1.44 -25.13 -7.83
CA LEU A 14 -0.32 -24.93 -8.74
C LEU A 14 0.41 -23.62 -8.45
N THR A 15 -0.32 -22.52 -8.27
CA THR A 15 0.28 -21.23 -7.88
C THR A 15 0.91 -21.28 -6.49
N LEU A 16 0.31 -21.98 -5.52
CA LEU A 16 0.90 -22.15 -4.19
C LEU A 16 2.21 -22.96 -4.24
N GLY A 17 2.22 -24.08 -4.98
CA GLY A 17 3.40 -24.92 -5.15
C GLY A 17 4.53 -24.21 -5.90
N MET A 18 4.19 -23.39 -6.90
CA MET A 18 5.16 -22.63 -7.69
C MET A 18 5.73 -21.41 -7.00
N LEU A 19 4.84 -20.65 -6.37
CA LEU A 19 5.11 -19.28 -5.95
C LEU A 19 5.17 -19.14 -4.43
N GLY A 20 4.82 -20.19 -3.68
CA GLY A 20 4.96 -20.24 -2.22
C GLY A 20 4.02 -19.33 -1.44
N GLY A 21 3.09 -18.62 -2.10
CA GLY A 21 2.12 -17.72 -1.47
C GLY A 21 0.90 -17.36 -2.33
N GLY A 22 0.93 -17.62 -3.65
CA GLY A 22 -0.14 -17.22 -4.58
C GLY A 22 -1.50 -17.90 -4.32
N GLY A 23 -1.51 -19.13 -3.82
CA GLY A 23 -2.75 -19.83 -3.51
C GLY A 23 -3.55 -19.20 -2.37
N SER A 24 -2.89 -18.53 -1.42
CA SER A 24 -3.59 -17.83 -0.32
C SER A 24 -4.42 -16.64 -0.82
N ILE A 25 -3.97 -15.94 -1.86
CA ILE A 25 -4.71 -14.83 -2.48
C ILE A 25 -5.97 -15.35 -3.19
N LEU A 26 -5.88 -16.51 -3.84
CA LEU A 26 -6.96 -17.07 -4.67
C LEU A 26 -8.00 -17.84 -3.85
N ALA A 27 -7.61 -18.41 -2.69
CA ALA A 27 -8.47 -19.31 -1.93
C ALA A 27 -9.80 -18.66 -1.49
N VAL A 28 -9.75 -17.46 -0.90
CA VAL A 28 -10.95 -16.79 -0.39
C VAL A 28 -11.91 -16.39 -1.53
N PRO A 29 -11.47 -15.71 -2.61
CA PRO A 29 -12.34 -15.40 -3.75
C PRO A 29 -12.97 -16.64 -4.40
N ILE A 30 -12.22 -17.74 -4.54
CA ILE A 30 -12.77 -18.98 -5.11
C ILE A 30 -13.89 -19.52 -4.23
N LEU A 31 -13.70 -19.55 -2.91
CA LEU A 31 -14.68 -20.08 -1.96
C LEU A 31 -15.93 -19.19 -1.86
N ILE A 32 -15.78 -17.87 -1.88
CA ILE A 32 -16.93 -16.95 -1.82
C ILE A 32 -17.68 -16.93 -3.15
N TYR A 33 -16.98 -16.60 -4.25
CA TYR A 33 -17.65 -16.28 -5.51
C TYR A 33 -18.03 -17.51 -6.34
N VAL A 34 -17.34 -18.64 -6.17
CA VAL A 34 -17.58 -19.85 -6.98
C VAL A 34 -18.23 -20.97 -6.17
N ALA A 35 -17.77 -21.19 -4.93
CA ALA A 35 -18.38 -22.18 -4.06
C ALA A 35 -19.60 -21.63 -3.28
N GLY A 36 -19.82 -20.31 -3.29
CA GLY A 36 -21.00 -19.68 -2.68
C GLY A 36 -20.97 -19.64 -1.16
N LEU A 37 -19.81 -19.80 -0.53
CA LEU A 37 -19.70 -19.80 0.93
C LEU A 37 -19.87 -18.38 1.50
N GLY A 38 -20.46 -18.30 2.69
CA GLY A 38 -20.49 -17.04 3.43
C GLY A 38 -19.08 -16.57 3.82
N PRO A 39 -18.83 -15.25 3.99
CA PRO A 39 -17.47 -14.74 4.21
C PRO A 39 -16.71 -15.39 5.38
N LYS A 40 -17.39 -15.60 6.52
CA LYS A 40 -16.78 -16.24 7.70
C LYS A 40 -16.41 -17.71 7.46
N GLU A 41 -17.31 -18.43 6.79
CA GLU A 41 -17.09 -19.83 6.42
C GLU A 41 -15.99 -19.98 5.37
N ALA A 42 -15.95 -19.09 4.37
CA ALA A 42 -14.91 -19.05 3.36
C ALA A 42 -13.53 -18.78 3.96
N ILE A 43 -13.41 -17.83 4.90
CA ILE A 43 -12.15 -17.55 5.60
C ILE A 43 -11.68 -18.79 6.37
N ALA A 44 -12.54 -19.39 7.20
CA ALA A 44 -12.18 -20.58 7.98
C ALA A 44 -11.78 -21.77 7.08
N THR A 45 -12.57 -22.03 6.03
CA THR A 45 -12.31 -23.09 5.05
C THR A 45 -11.01 -22.83 4.27
N SER A 46 -10.73 -21.57 3.91
CA SER A 46 -9.49 -21.20 3.22
C SER A 46 -8.25 -21.44 4.07
N LEU A 47 -8.31 -21.18 5.39
CA LEU A 47 -7.20 -21.42 6.32
C LEU A 47 -6.87 -22.91 6.40
N LEU A 48 -7.90 -23.77 6.47
CA LEU A 48 -7.73 -25.21 6.44
C LEU A 48 -7.14 -25.69 5.11
N VAL A 49 -7.70 -25.25 3.98
CA VAL A 49 -7.28 -25.62 2.63
C VAL A 49 -5.82 -25.20 2.37
N VAL A 50 -5.50 -23.94 2.64
CA VAL A 50 -4.16 -23.38 2.44
C VAL A 50 -3.18 -24.02 3.42
N GLY A 51 -3.59 -24.33 4.65
CA GLY A 51 -2.76 -25.03 5.64
C GLY A 51 -2.37 -26.42 5.22
N ALA A 52 -3.36 -27.25 4.85
CA ALA A 52 -3.13 -28.60 4.38
C ALA A 52 -2.24 -28.60 3.12
N THR A 53 -2.55 -27.74 2.15
CA THR A 53 -1.79 -27.67 0.89
C THR A 53 -0.37 -27.13 1.13
N SER A 54 -0.20 -26.12 1.99
CA SER A 54 1.13 -25.57 2.32
C SER A 54 1.99 -26.56 3.08
N LEU A 55 1.42 -27.41 3.92
CA LEU A 55 2.16 -28.48 4.60
C LEU A 55 2.71 -29.50 3.60
N VAL A 56 1.91 -29.90 2.60
CA VAL A 56 2.37 -30.77 1.51
C VAL A 56 3.47 -30.09 0.70
N CYS A 57 3.29 -28.82 0.31
CA CYS A 57 4.33 -28.05 -0.37
C CYS A 57 5.62 -27.95 0.45
N ALA A 58 5.52 -27.66 1.75
CA ALA A 58 6.65 -27.54 2.65
C ALA A 58 7.41 -28.87 2.74
N ALA A 59 6.70 -29.99 2.84
CA ALA A 59 7.31 -31.33 2.82
C ALA A 59 8.03 -31.61 1.50
N GLN A 60 7.44 -31.26 0.36
CA GLN A 60 8.06 -31.45 -0.96
C GLN A 60 9.29 -30.56 -1.17
N HIS A 61 9.19 -29.28 -0.82
CA HIS A 61 10.31 -28.34 -0.89
C HIS A 61 11.41 -28.69 0.11
N ALA A 62 11.07 -29.26 1.28
CA ALA A 62 12.02 -29.76 2.25
C ALA A 62 12.80 -30.96 1.69
N ARG A 63 12.10 -31.93 1.09
CA ARG A 63 12.73 -33.06 0.38
C ARG A 63 13.64 -32.61 -0.76
N ALA A 64 13.31 -31.49 -1.41
CA ALA A 64 14.14 -30.89 -2.45
C ALA A 64 15.31 -30.03 -1.93
N GLY A 65 15.47 -29.88 -0.61
CA GLY A 65 16.54 -29.09 0.01
C GLY A 65 16.36 -27.56 -0.08
N TYR A 66 15.15 -27.09 -0.37
CA TYR A 66 14.87 -25.65 -0.53
C TYR A 66 14.43 -24.98 0.78
N VAL A 67 13.96 -25.73 1.78
CA VAL A 67 13.47 -25.16 3.05
C VAL A 67 14.64 -24.79 3.96
N ARG A 68 14.71 -23.52 4.37
CA ARG A 68 15.66 -23.01 5.37
C ARG A 68 15.02 -23.05 6.74
N TRP A 69 15.07 -24.21 7.40
CA TRP A 69 14.38 -24.48 8.66
C TRP A 69 14.61 -23.44 9.75
N ARG A 70 15.88 -23.06 10.00
CA ARG A 70 16.22 -22.06 11.03
C ARG A 70 15.55 -20.71 10.76
N THR A 71 15.72 -20.21 9.53
CA THR A 71 15.12 -18.93 9.12
C THR A 71 13.59 -19.01 9.15
N GLY A 72 13.01 -20.08 8.59
CA GLY A 72 11.57 -20.26 8.49
C GLY A 72 10.87 -20.38 9.85
N LEU A 73 11.41 -21.18 10.78
CA LEU A 73 10.82 -21.36 12.10
C LEU A 73 10.87 -20.06 12.92
N VAL A 74 12.00 -19.36 12.92
CA VAL A 74 12.14 -18.08 13.63
C VAL A 74 11.27 -17.00 12.99
N PHE A 75 11.32 -16.87 11.67
CA PHE A 75 10.49 -15.90 10.95
C PHE A 75 9.01 -16.17 11.18
N GLY A 76 8.58 -17.43 11.13
CA GLY A 76 7.19 -17.83 11.36
C GLY A 76 6.73 -17.58 12.79
N ALA A 77 7.51 -18.02 13.79
CA ALA A 77 7.19 -17.81 15.20
C ALA A 77 7.05 -16.33 15.55
N VAL A 78 8.04 -15.51 15.18
CA VAL A 78 8.01 -14.06 15.43
C VAL A 78 6.95 -13.37 14.56
N GLY A 79 6.72 -13.86 13.34
CA GLY A 79 5.68 -13.37 12.45
C GLY A 79 4.26 -13.62 12.98
N MET A 80 4.00 -14.72 13.69
CA MET A 80 2.72 -14.94 14.37
C MET A 80 2.46 -13.89 15.44
N VAL A 81 3.48 -13.56 16.26
CA VAL A 81 3.38 -12.49 17.28
C VAL A 81 3.11 -11.14 16.61
N GLY A 82 3.85 -10.83 15.54
CA GLY A 82 3.62 -9.63 14.74
C GLY A 82 2.20 -9.58 14.20
N ALA A 83 1.72 -10.66 13.59
CA ALA A 83 0.38 -10.73 13.01
C ALA A 83 -0.73 -10.52 14.04
N TYR A 84 -0.59 -11.09 15.23
CA TYR A 84 -1.54 -10.82 16.31
C TYR A 84 -1.55 -9.34 16.71
N GLY A 85 -0.38 -8.74 16.94
CA GLY A 85 -0.27 -7.32 17.28
C GLY A 85 -0.77 -6.39 16.16
N GLY A 86 -0.47 -6.72 14.91
CA GLY A 86 -0.95 -6.01 13.73
C GLY A 86 -2.47 -6.06 13.61
N GLY A 87 -3.08 -7.24 13.80
CA GLY A 87 -4.53 -7.40 13.79
C GLY A 87 -5.22 -6.63 14.91
N TRP A 88 -4.60 -6.55 16.09
CA TRP A 88 -5.08 -5.71 17.17
C TRP A 88 -5.00 -4.22 16.81
N VAL A 89 -3.92 -3.77 16.15
CA VAL A 89 -3.79 -2.38 15.69
C VAL A 89 -4.77 -2.06 14.55
N ALA A 90 -5.18 -3.05 13.74
CA ALA A 90 -6.08 -2.88 12.60
C ALA A 90 -7.42 -2.24 12.97
N GLN A 91 -7.90 -2.46 14.20
CA GLN A 91 -9.16 -1.88 14.67
C GLN A 91 -9.17 -0.34 14.72
N PHE A 92 -7.98 0.29 14.73
CA PHE A 92 -7.84 1.76 14.72
C PHE A 92 -7.82 2.35 13.30
N PHE A 93 -7.83 1.50 12.26
CA PHE A 93 -7.79 1.92 10.86
C PHE A 93 -9.14 1.71 10.19
N SER A 94 -9.55 2.63 9.32
CA SER A 94 -10.73 2.42 8.48
C SER A 94 -10.44 1.36 7.41
N GLY A 95 -11.47 0.64 6.97
CA GLY A 95 -11.35 -0.39 5.92
C GLY A 95 -10.72 0.16 4.63
N THR A 96 -11.03 1.41 4.27
CA THR A 96 -10.44 2.13 3.14
C THR A 96 -8.93 2.30 3.28
N VAL A 97 -8.44 2.75 4.44
CA VAL A 97 -6.99 2.89 4.67
C VAL A 97 -6.33 1.53 4.59
N LEU A 98 -6.98 0.50 5.12
CA LEU A 98 -6.43 -0.84 5.08
C LEU A 98 -6.30 -1.42 3.67
N LEU A 99 -7.33 -1.21 2.84
CA LEU A 99 -7.32 -1.54 1.42
C LEU A 99 -6.19 -0.80 0.69
N LEU A 100 -6.03 0.51 0.92
CA LEU A 100 -4.98 1.30 0.30
C LEU A 100 -3.58 0.83 0.70
N LEU A 101 -3.37 0.52 1.99
CA LEU A 101 -2.13 -0.06 2.49
C LEU A 101 -1.84 -1.41 1.83
N PHE A 102 -2.85 -2.27 1.72
CA PHE A 102 -2.74 -3.57 1.08
C PHE A 102 -2.39 -3.47 -0.41
N ALA A 103 -3.15 -2.68 -1.17
CA ALA A 103 -2.91 -2.46 -2.59
C ALA A 103 -1.52 -1.84 -2.84
N GLY A 104 -1.16 -0.82 -2.05
CA GLY A 104 0.16 -0.18 -2.13
C GLY A 104 1.31 -1.15 -1.86
N MET A 105 1.16 -2.01 -0.84
CA MET A 105 2.11 -3.06 -0.54
C MET A 105 2.25 -4.10 -1.65
N MET A 106 1.13 -4.55 -2.24
CA MET A 106 1.15 -5.48 -3.37
C MET A 106 1.86 -4.86 -4.58
N VAL A 107 1.56 -3.60 -4.89
CA VAL A 107 2.22 -2.86 -5.99
C VAL A 107 3.72 -2.74 -5.71
N ALA A 108 4.11 -2.34 -4.50
CA ALA A 108 5.50 -2.21 -4.10
C ALA A 108 6.26 -3.55 -4.20
N ALA A 109 5.68 -4.62 -3.65
CA ALA A 109 6.25 -5.97 -3.70
C ALA A 109 6.37 -6.49 -5.13
N GLY A 110 5.31 -6.34 -5.94
CA GLY A 110 5.29 -6.75 -7.34
C GLY A 110 6.32 -6.00 -8.18
N LEU A 111 6.39 -4.67 -8.06
CA LEU A 111 7.38 -3.86 -8.76
C LEU A 111 8.81 -4.16 -8.30
N ALA A 112 9.06 -4.33 -7.01
CA ALA A 112 10.38 -4.73 -6.51
C ALA A 112 10.80 -6.11 -7.04
N MET A 113 9.85 -7.04 -7.11
CA MET A 113 10.03 -8.38 -7.67
C MET A 113 10.14 -8.42 -9.18
N ILE A 114 9.85 -7.35 -9.91
CA ILE A 114 10.14 -7.25 -11.35
C ILE A 114 11.49 -6.54 -11.54
N ARG A 115 11.73 -5.43 -10.84
CA ARG A 115 12.88 -4.54 -11.02
C ARG A 115 14.23 -5.10 -10.56
N ARG A 116 14.27 -6.07 -9.65
CA ARG A 116 15.55 -6.69 -9.23
C ARG A 116 16.24 -7.39 -10.41
N ARG A 117 17.57 -7.29 -10.48
CA ARG A 117 18.36 -7.80 -11.62
C ARG A 117 18.50 -9.34 -11.57
N PRO A 118 18.37 -10.05 -12.71
CA PRO A 118 18.53 -11.51 -12.77
C PRO A 118 19.89 -12.03 -12.27
N THR A 119 20.97 -11.24 -12.44
CA THR A 119 22.33 -11.60 -11.98
C THR A 119 22.45 -11.68 -10.46
N ALA A 120 21.61 -10.96 -9.70
CA ALA A 120 21.57 -11.03 -8.25
C ALA A 120 20.94 -12.34 -7.71
N GLU A 121 20.39 -13.19 -8.59
CA GLU A 121 19.74 -14.46 -8.26
C GLU A 121 20.60 -15.69 -8.58
N LEU A 122 21.61 -15.52 -9.43
CA LEU A 122 22.56 -16.58 -9.83
C LEU A 122 23.78 -16.65 -8.92
N ALA A 123 24.01 -15.63 -8.09
CA ALA A 123 25.06 -15.67 -7.07
C ALA A 123 24.72 -16.76 -6.03
N PRO A 124 25.69 -17.61 -5.64
CA PRO A 124 25.45 -18.62 -4.61
C PRO A 124 24.95 -17.93 -3.33
N PRO A 125 23.98 -18.52 -2.60
CA PRO A 125 23.44 -17.92 -1.39
C PRO A 125 24.58 -17.78 -0.38
N THR A 126 25.11 -16.57 -0.22
CA THR A 126 26.39 -16.42 0.45
C THR A 126 26.27 -16.67 1.94
N HIS A 127 25.15 -16.36 2.61
CA HIS A 127 24.88 -16.70 4.02
C HIS A 127 23.36 -16.75 4.27
N GLU A 128 22.89 -17.64 5.17
CA GLU A 128 21.53 -17.52 5.71
C GLU A 128 21.39 -16.18 6.46
N PRO A 129 20.23 -15.51 6.38
CA PRO A 129 20.04 -14.25 7.09
C PRO A 129 20.27 -14.47 8.58
N SER A 130 20.97 -13.53 9.23
CA SER A 130 21.12 -13.53 10.68
C SER A 130 19.74 -13.67 11.34
N LEU A 131 19.65 -14.55 12.36
CA LEU A 131 18.41 -14.82 13.08
C LEU A 131 17.76 -13.54 13.62
N TRP A 132 18.57 -12.54 13.99
CA TRP A 132 18.08 -11.22 14.40
C TRP A 132 17.35 -10.48 13.27
N LYS A 133 17.94 -10.48 12.07
CA LYS A 133 17.31 -9.89 10.87
C LYS A 133 16.05 -10.66 10.49
N ALA A 134 16.08 -11.98 10.54
CA ALA A 134 14.92 -12.83 10.28
C ALA A 134 13.78 -12.58 11.28
N SER A 135 14.11 -12.38 12.56
CA SER A 135 13.13 -12.04 13.60
C SER A 135 12.49 -10.67 13.36
N GLY A 136 13.30 -9.64 13.10
CA GLY A 136 12.78 -8.29 12.81
C GLY A 136 11.92 -8.25 11.53
N GLN A 137 12.33 -8.98 10.49
CA GLN A 137 11.55 -9.11 9.26
C GLN A 137 10.27 -9.91 9.47
N GLY A 138 10.33 -11.00 10.24
CA GLY A 138 9.17 -11.79 10.63
C GLY A 138 8.16 -10.92 11.38
N LEU A 139 8.61 -10.17 12.38
CA LEU A 139 7.76 -9.26 13.16
C LEU A 139 7.11 -8.20 12.27
N LEU A 140 7.89 -7.53 11.41
CA LEU A 140 7.39 -6.49 10.51
C LEU A 140 6.37 -7.05 9.52
N VAL A 141 6.73 -8.12 8.81
CA VAL A 141 5.86 -8.72 7.79
C VAL A 141 4.63 -9.33 8.43
N GLY A 142 4.78 -9.94 9.61
CA GLY A 142 3.69 -10.39 10.47
C GLY A 142 2.76 -9.25 10.84
N ALA A 143 3.28 -8.17 11.42
CA ALA A 143 2.49 -6.99 11.80
C ALA A 143 1.72 -6.40 10.63
N VAL A 144 2.37 -6.24 9.47
CA VAL A 144 1.66 -5.69 8.30
C VAL A 144 0.63 -6.69 7.75
N THR A 145 0.94 -7.99 7.75
CA THR A 145 0.00 -9.05 7.38
C THR A 145 -1.23 -9.05 8.29
N GLY A 146 -1.01 -8.96 9.59
CA GLY A 146 -2.05 -8.93 10.61
C GLY A 146 -2.90 -7.68 10.53
N LEU A 147 -2.26 -6.53 10.30
CA LEU A 147 -2.93 -5.25 10.07
C LEU A 147 -3.94 -5.41 8.93
N ILE A 148 -3.48 -5.95 7.80
CA ILE A 148 -4.25 -6.12 6.56
C ILE A 148 -5.31 -7.22 6.65
N GLY A 149 -5.11 -8.26 7.46
CA GLY A 149 -6.04 -9.38 7.61
C GLY A 149 -6.08 -10.37 6.43
N ALA A 150 -5.20 -10.25 5.42
CA ALA A 150 -5.26 -11.01 4.17
C ALA A 150 -4.61 -12.41 4.20
N GLY A 151 -4.35 -13.00 5.37
CA GLY A 151 -3.74 -14.35 5.45
C GLY A 151 -2.29 -14.43 4.90
N GLY A 152 -1.62 -13.30 4.66
CA GLY A 152 -0.16 -13.08 4.68
C GLY A 152 0.76 -13.77 3.68
N GLY A 153 0.35 -14.90 3.11
CA GLY A 153 1.26 -15.83 2.46
C GLY A 153 2.02 -15.21 1.29
N PHE A 154 1.39 -14.29 0.56
CA PHE A 154 1.98 -13.64 -0.60
C PHE A 154 3.06 -12.60 -0.27
N LEU A 155 3.11 -12.05 0.96
CA LEU A 155 4.15 -11.09 1.37
C LEU A 155 5.42 -11.77 1.87
N LEU A 156 5.32 -13.04 2.26
CA LEU A 156 6.43 -13.81 2.80
C LEU A 156 7.54 -14.01 1.77
N VAL A 157 7.18 -14.32 0.52
CA VAL A 157 8.16 -14.55 -0.55
C VAL A 157 8.92 -13.26 -0.91
N PRO A 158 8.26 -12.11 -1.16
CA PRO A 158 8.89 -10.79 -1.24
C PRO A 158 9.85 -10.50 -0.10
N ALA A 159 9.41 -10.70 1.14
CA ALA A 159 10.22 -10.41 2.30
C ALA A 159 11.47 -11.31 2.36
N LEU A 160 11.33 -12.61 2.19
CA LEU A 160 12.43 -13.56 2.26
C LEU A 160 13.45 -13.38 1.12
N VAL A 161 12.98 -13.00 -0.08
CA VAL A 161 13.84 -12.74 -1.23
C VAL A 161 14.53 -11.37 -1.12
N LEU A 162 13.79 -10.30 -0.85
CA LEU A 162 14.29 -8.93 -0.91
C LEU A 162 14.99 -8.51 0.38
N LEU A 163 14.46 -8.89 1.53
CA LEU A 163 14.98 -8.53 2.85
C LEU A 163 15.84 -9.66 3.42
N GLY A 164 15.37 -10.91 3.29
CA GLY A 164 16.08 -12.10 3.79
C GLY A 164 17.24 -12.55 2.91
N GLY A 165 17.35 -12.02 1.67
CA GLY A 165 18.42 -12.36 0.74
C GLY A 165 18.38 -13.79 0.21
N LEU A 166 17.31 -14.55 0.48
CA LEU A 166 17.18 -15.92 0.01
C LEU A 166 16.97 -15.96 -1.50
N GLY A 167 17.55 -16.95 -2.17
CA GLY A 167 17.22 -17.24 -3.57
C GLY A 167 15.75 -17.64 -3.71
N MET A 168 15.13 -17.33 -4.86
CA MET A 168 13.68 -17.50 -5.07
C MET A 168 13.17 -18.91 -4.71
N ARG A 169 13.88 -19.97 -5.09
CA ARG A 169 13.48 -21.35 -4.74
C ARG A 169 13.48 -21.61 -3.24
N ALA A 170 14.51 -21.11 -2.54
CA ALA A 170 14.61 -21.26 -1.09
C ALA A 170 13.57 -20.41 -0.36
N ALA A 171 13.28 -19.20 -0.86
CA ALA A 171 12.24 -18.34 -0.33
C ALA A 171 10.84 -18.96 -0.49
N VAL A 172 10.53 -19.54 -1.66
CA VAL A 172 9.27 -20.26 -1.91
C VAL A 172 9.11 -21.46 -0.98
N GLY A 173 10.14 -22.29 -0.81
CA GLY A 173 10.06 -23.41 0.11
C GLY A 173 9.91 -22.95 1.57
N THR A 174 10.71 -21.97 1.99
CA THR A 174 10.69 -21.46 3.36
C THR A 174 9.38 -20.73 3.67
N SER A 175 8.78 -20.02 2.70
CA SER A 175 7.48 -19.38 2.88
C SER A 175 6.36 -20.40 3.07
N THR A 176 6.37 -21.54 2.36
CA THR A 176 5.32 -22.57 2.55
C THR A 176 5.31 -23.15 3.97
N LEU A 177 6.48 -23.25 4.61
CA LEU A 177 6.57 -23.62 6.03
C LEU A 177 5.96 -22.53 6.92
N VAL A 178 6.33 -21.26 6.70
CA VAL A 178 5.80 -20.13 7.47
C VAL A 178 4.28 -19.98 7.29
N ILE A 179 3.77 -20.16 6.06
CA ILE A 179 2.33 -20.15 5.79
C ILE A 179 1.65 -21.24 6.59
N ALA A 180 2.15 -22.48 6.53
CA ALA A 180 1.58 -23.59 7.28
C ALA A 180 1.48 -23.25 8.78
N MET A 181 2.54 -22.72 9.39
CA MET A 181 2.53 -22.29 10.78
C MET A 181 1.45 -21.23 11.06
N ASN A 182 1.43 -20.15 10.27
CA ASN A 182 0.53 -19.02 10.48
C ASN A 182 -0.94 -19.40 10.28
N VAL A 183 -1.25 -20.21 9.27
CA VAL A 183 -2.63 -20.61 8.98
C VAL A 183 -3.14 -21.68 9.94
N PHE A 184 -2.28 -22.57 10.46
CA PHE A 184 -2.68 -23.47 11.55
C PHE A 184 -3.04 -22.68 12.82
N ALA A 185 -2.23 -21.68 13.18
CA ALA A 185 -2.54 -20.78 14.30
C ALA A 185 -3.84 -19.99 14.05
N GLY A 186 -4.03 -19.45 12.85
CA GLY A 186 -5.26 -18.74 12.46
C GLY A 186 -6.50 -19.63 12.46
N PHE A 187 -6.38 -20.87 11.96
CA PHE A 187 -7.46 -21.85 11.92
C PHE A 187 -7.89 -22.26 13.32
N ALA A 188 -6.94 -22.51 14.23
CA ALA A 188 -7.25 -22.83 15.63
C ALA A 188 -8.11 -21.76 16.31
N GLY A 189 -7.90 -20.48 15.99
CA GLY A 189 -8.71 -19.36 16.49
C GLY A 189 -10.13 -19.27 15.90
N HIS A 190 -10.36 -19.84 14.71
CA HIS A 190 -11.67 -19.79 14.04
C HIS A 190 -12.46 -21.10 14.14
N ALA A 191 -11.79 -22.23 14.40
CA ALA A 191 -12.37 -23.57 14.37
C ALA A 191 -13.48 -23.79 15.42
N ALA A 192 -13.50 -23.02 16.51
CA ALA A 192 -14.52 -23.14 17.56
C ALA A 192 -15.84 -22.41 17.25
N HIS A 193 -15.87 -21.53 16.24
CA HIS A 193 -16.97 -20.59 16.04
C HIS A 193 -17.60 -20.63 14.64
N VAL A 194 -17.15 -21.54 13.76
CA VAL A 194 -17.59 -21.60 12.36
C VAL A 194 -17.86 -23.04 11.96
N THR A 195 -19.01 -23.27 11.32
CA THR A 195 -19.36 -24.55 10.69
C THR A 195 -18.59 -24.67 9.38
N ILE A 196 -17.88 -25.78 9.18
CA ILE A 196 -17.12 -26.06 7.95
C ILE A 196 -17.80 -27.21 7.21
N ASP A 197 -18.13 -27.02 5.94
CA ASP A 197 -18.44 -28.13 5.06
C ASP A 197 -17.17 -28.94 4.76
N TRP A 198 -16.99 -30.01 5.54
CA TRP A 198 -15.85 -30.92 5.42
C TRP A 198 -15.79 -31.63 4.06
N THR A 199 -16.92 -31.81 3.39
CA THR A 199 -16.97 -32.46 2.07
C THR A 199 -16.38 -31.52 1.04
N LEU A 200 -16.84 -30.27 1.00
CA LEU A 200 -16.28 -29.26 0.10
C LEU A 200 -14.80 -28.99 0.42
N ALA A 201 -14.45 -28.86 1.70
CA ALA A 201 -13.07 -28.65 2.12
C ALA A 201 -12.15 -29.79 1.67
N ALA A 202 -12.55 -31.05 1.85
CA ALA A 202 -11.78 -32.21 1.43
C ALA A 202 -11.60 -32.25 -0.10
N TRP A 203 -12.65 -31.92 -0.87
CA TRP A 203 -12.57 -31.82 -2.32
C TRP A 203 -11.58 -30.74 -2.78
N VAL A 204 -11.70 -29.54 -2.21
CA VAL A 204 -10.81 -28.41 -2.53
C VAL A 204 -9.36 -28.75 -2.14
N ILE A 205 -9.13 -29.35 -0.97
CA ILE A 205 -7.80 -29.81 -0.53
C ILE A 205 -7.24 -30.84 -1.51
N GLY A 206 -8.02 -31.84 -1.90
CA GLY A 206 -7.56 -32.89 -2.82
C GLY A 206 -7.05 -32.31 -4.15
N PHE A 207 -7.86 -31.46 -4.80
CA PHE A 207 -7.47 -30.82 -6.05
C PHE A 207 -6.34 -29.79 -5.88
N ALA A 208 -6.33 -29.04 -4.79
CA ALA A 208 -5.24 -28.12 -4.48
C ALA A 208 -3.91 -28.84 -4.24
N VAL A 209 -3.94 -29.97 -3.53
CA VAL A 209 -2.76 -30.81 -3.33
C VAL A 209 -2.25 -31.35 -4.66
N LEU A 210 -3.13 -31.88 -5.52
CA LEU A 210 -2.75 -32.33 -6.87
C LEU A 210 -2.09 -31.21 -7.69
N GLY A 211 -2.70 -30.02 -7.72
CA GLY A 211 -2.11 -28.84 -8.37
C GLY A 211 -0.77 -28.44 -7.77
N SER A 212 -0.65 -28.51 -6.45
CA SER A 212 0.57 -28.13 -5.73
C SER A 212 1.74 -29.05 -6.03
N VAL A 213 1.51 -30.35 -6.14
CA VAL A 213 2.55 -31.33 -6.53
C VAL A 213 3.07 -31.04 -7.93
N ALA A 214 2.18 -30.72 -8.87
CA ALA A 214 2.58 -30.29 -10.21
C ALA A 214 3.38 -28.97 -10.17
N GLY A 215 2.92 -28.00 -9.38
CA GLY A 215 3.56 -26.70 -9.21
C GLY A 215 4.97 -26.77 -8.59
N THR A 216 5.15 -27.54 -7.52
CA THR A 216 6.46 -27.73 -6.89
C THR A 216 7.44 -28.42 -7.84
N THR A 217 6.97 -29.39 -8.62
CA THR A 217 7.79 -30.07 -9.64
C THR A 217 8.20 -29.12 -10.76
N LEU A 218 7.28 -28.28 -11.25
CA LEU A 218 7.55 -27.30 -12.30
C LEU A 218 8.55 -26.23 -11.83
N THR A 219 8.50 -25.83 -10.56
CA THR A 219 9.44 -24.88 -9.93
C THR A 219 10.90 -25.28 -10.11
N ARG A 220 11.20 -26.59 -10.08
CA ARG A 220 12.56 -27.12 -10.24
C ARG A 220 13.09 -26.91 -11.66
N ARG A 221 12.19 -26.86 -12.66
CA ARG A 221 12.51 -26.72 -14.08
C ARG A 221 12.60 -25.27 -14.54
N LEU A 222 11.97 -24.34 -13.83
CA LEU A 222 11.96 -22.93 -14.18
C LEU A 222 13.19 -22.19 -13.64
N ASN A 223 13.68 -21.24 -14.43
CA ASN A 223 14.75 -20.33 -14.02
C ASN A 223 14.23 -19.44 -12.86
N PRO A 224 14.97 -19.33 -11.73
CA PRO A 224 14.60 -18.48 -10.60
C PRO A 224 14.19 -17.05 -11.01
N ALA A 225 14.90 -16.44 -11.96
CA ALA A 225 14.60 -15.09 -12.42
C ALA A 225 13.24 -14.98 -13.12
N ARG A 226 12.86 -15.99 -13.90
CA ARG A 226 11.53 -16.05 -14.53
C ARG A 226 10.44 -16.28 -13.48
N LEU A 227 10.72 -17.13 -12.48
CA LEU A 227 9.78 -17.39 -11.40
C LEU A 227 9.52 -16.14 -10.54
N ARG A 228 10.58 -15.40 -10.21
CA ARG A 228 10.50 -14.11 -9.50
C ARG A 228 9.69 -13.08 -10.28
N ALA A 229 9.98 -12.91 -11.57
CA ALA A 229 9.25 -11.98 -12.42
C ALA A 229 7.78 -12.40 -12.59
N ALA A 230 7.51 -13.69 -12.79
CA ALA A 230 6.15 -14.23 -12.87
C ALA A 230 5.37 -13.99 -11.57
N PHE A 231 6.01 -14.18 -10.41
CA PHE A 231 5.41 -13.83 -9.13
C PHE A 231 5.09 -12.35 -9.02
N GLY A 232 6.03 -11.48 -9.41
CA GLY A 232 5.82 -10.03 -9.38
C GLY A 232 4.62 -9.60 -10.24
N TRP A 233 4.52 -10.10 -11.47
CA TRP A 233 3.38 -9.85 -12.35
C TRP A 233 2.07 -10.40 -11.80
N PHE A 234 2.10 -11.61 -11.21
CA PHE A 234 0.93 -12.20 -10.56
C PHE A 234 0.41 -11.32 -9.40
N VAL A 235 1.31 -10.83 -8.53
CA VAL A 235 0.95 -9.93 -7.44
C VAL A 235 0.38 -8.61 -7.98
N LEU A 236 0.97 -8.04 -9.03
CA LEU A 236 0.43 -6.81 -9.64
C LEU A 236 -0.96 -7.02 -10.25
N ALA A 237 -1.18 -8.13 -10.95
CA ALA A 237 -2.48 -8.46 -11.51
C ALA A 237 -3.54 -8.60 -10.40
N MET A 238 -3.20 -9.27 -9.30
CA MET A 238 -4.11 -9.41 -8.16
C MET A 238 -4.36 -8.08 -7.44
N ALA A 239 -3.36 -7.21 -7.31
CA ALA A 239 -3.57 -5.86 -6.79
C ALA A 239 -4.61 -5.11 -7.65
N GLY A 240 -4.49 -5.18 -8.98
CA GLY A 240 -5.45 -4.57 -9.91
C GLY A 240 -6.86 -5.11 -9.76
N VAL A 241 -7.03 -6.44 -9.66
CA VAL A 241 -8.34 -7.07 -9.47
C VAL A 241 -8.97 -6.66 -8.14
N ILE A 242 -8.21 -6.64 -7.05
CA ILE A 242 -8.72 -6.30 -5.73
C ILE A 242 -9.14 -4.83 -5.67
N VAL A 243 -8.31 -3.93 -6.21
CA VAL A 243 -8.67 -2.50 -6.30
C VAL A 243 -9.92 -2.32 -7.16
N TRP A 244 -10.01 -3.02 -8.30
CA TRP A 244 -11.18 -2.97 -9.16
C TRP A 244 -12.46 -3.43 -8.45
N GLN A 245 -12.40 -4.55 -7.73
CA GLN A 245 -13.55 -5.08 -6.99
C GLN A 245 -13.97 -4.18 -5.82
N GLN A 246 -13.01 -3.51 -5.17
CA GLN A 246 -13.29 -2.66 -4.01
C GLN A 246 -13.53 -1.18 -4.36
N ALA A 247 -13.34 -0.78 -5.63
CA ALA A 247 -13.65 0.55 -6.13
C ALA A 247 -15.17 0.75 -6.30
N THR A 248 -15.93 0.57 -5.22
CA THR A 248 -17.35 0.95 -5.16
C THR A 248 -17.48 2.48 -5.08
N PRO A 249 -18.63 3.06 -5.47
CA PRO A 249 -18.86 4.50 -5.33
C PRO A 249 -18.62 5.01 -3.91
N GLU A 250 -18.99 4.23 -2.89
CA GLU A 250 -18.75 4.52 -1.47
C GLU A 250 -17.26 4.61 -1.14
N THR A 251 -16.46 3.60 -1.55
CA THR A 251 -15.01 3.60 -1.32
C THR A 251 -14.34 4.75 -2.06
N VAL A 252 -14.77 5.03 -3.29
CA VAL A 252 -14.23 6.12 -4.10
C VAL A 252 -14.54 7.47 -3.46
N HIS A 253 -15.75 7.66 -2.93
CA HIS A 253 -16.13 8.86 -2.19
C HIS A 253 -15.33 9.00 -0.88
N ALA A 254 -15.18 7.91 -0.11
CA ALA A 254 -14.39 7.90 1.12
C ALA A 254 -12.90 8.22 0.87
N ILE A 255 -12.34 7.81 -0.27
CA ILE A 255 -10.94 8.09 -0.64
C ILE A 255 -10.77 9.52 -1.13
N LEU A 256 -11.64 9.98 -2.03
CA LEU A 256 -11.40 11.21 -2.79
C LEU A 256 -12.11 12.44 -2.25
N VAL A 257 -13.13 12.26 -1.40
CA VAL A 257 -14.04 13.33 -0.99
C VAL A 257 -14.03 13.53 0.52
N GLU A 258 -14.06 12.45 1.29
CA GLU A 258 -14.04 12.55 2.75
C GLU A 258 -12.70 13.08 3.27
N ARG A 259 -12.75 13.84 4.37
CA ARG A 259 -11.55 14.39 4.98
C ARG A 259 -10.78 13.28 5.68
N TRP A 260 -9.57 13.00 5.19
CA TRP A 260 -8.69 12.03 5.81
C TRP A 260 -8.33 12.45 7.24
N PRO A 261 -8.08 11.49 8.14
CA PRO A 261 -7.43 11.77 9.41
C PRO A 261 -6.15 12.58 9.18
N PHE A 262 -5.91 13.61 9.99
CA PHE A 262 -4.82 14.56 9.78
C PHE A 262 -3.44 13.88 9.65
N TRP A 263 -3.22 12.80 10.40
CA TRP A 263 -1.98 12.02 10.35
C TRP A 263 -1.84 11.24 9.05
N ALA A 264 -2.94 10.69 8.51
CA ALA A 264 -2.94 9.92 7.27
C ALA A 264 -2.63 10.82 6.07
N GLY A 265 -3.27 11.99 6.01
CA GLY A 265 -2.97 13.01 5.00
C GLY A 265 -1.51 13.50 5.08
N GLY A 266 -1.00 13.75 6.28
CA GLY A 266 0.40 14.14 6.50
C GLY A 266 1.39 13.08 6.02
N LEU A 267 1.17 11.80 6.36
CA LEU A 267 2.00 10.69 5.91
C LEU A 267 1.96 10.51 4.39
N ALA A 268 0.79 10.65 3.76
CA ALA A 268 0.64 10.57 2.31
C ALA A 268 1.42 11.67 1.59
N ILE A 269 1.32 12.93 2.06
CA ILE A 269 2.08 14.06 1.53
C ILE A 269 3.58 13.85 1.72
N GLY A 270 4.02 13.41 2.91
CA GLY A 270 5.42 13.11 3.19
C GLY A 270 5.99 12.02 2.28
N ALA A 271 5.24 10.92 2.09
CA ALA A 271 5.62 9.84 1.19
C ALA A 271 5.72 10.33 -0.27
N PHE A 272 4.76 11.13 -0.73
CA PHE A 272 4.79 11.74 -2.05
C PHE A 272 6.04 12.61 -2.24
N VAL A 273 6.36 13.49 -1.28
CA VAL A 273 7.54 14.38 -1.33
C VAL A 273 8.83 13.57 -1.40
N LEU A 274 8.96 12.52 -0.59
CA LEU A 274 10.13 11.64 -0.59
C LEU A 274 10.29 10.91 -1.93
N LEU A 275 9.20 10.36 -2.48
CA LEU A 275 9.21 9.68 -3.77
C LEU A 275 9.52 10.65 -4.91
N PHE A 276 8.94 11.85 -4.87
CA PHE A 276 9.16 12.91 -5.83
C PHE A 276 10.62 13.35 -5.84
N LEU A 277 11.19 13.63 -4.66
CA LEU A 277 12.60 13.99 -4.51
C LEU A 277 13.51 12.88 -5.01
N ARG A 278 13.20 11.62 -4.71
CA ARG A 278 13.99 10.47 -5.18
C ARG A 278 13.92 10.29 -6.70
N ALA A 279 12.76 10.56 -7.31
CA ALA A 279 12.56 10.38 -8.74
C ALA A 279 13.15 11.52 -9.58
N THR A 280 13.09 12.75 -9.08
CA THR A 280 13.46 13.96 -9.85
C THR A 280 14.76 14.60 -9.37
N GLY A 281 15.19 14.33 -8.14
CA GLY A 281 16.28 15.05 -7.47
C GLY A 281 15.90 16.49 -7.08
N GLN A 282 14.62 16.88 -7.20
CA GLN A 282 14.17 18.25 -7.02
C GLN A 282 13.32 18.42 -5.75
N ALA A 283 13.49 19.56 -5.08
CA ALA A 283 12.65 19.97 -3.96
C ALA A 283 11.25 20.35 -4.43
N LEU A 284 10.22 19.93 -3.68
CA LEU A 284 8.84 20.31 -3.97
C LEU A 284 8.60 21.79 -3.66
N GLY A 285 7.99 22.53 -4.59
CA GLY A 285 7.67 23.94 -4.42
C GLY A 285 6.55 24.40 -5.35
N VAL A 286 5.43 24.85 -4.77
CA VAL A 286 4.24 25.29 -5.53
C VAL A 286 4.42 26.72 -6.05
N SER A 287 4.89 27.65 -5.20
CA SER A 287 5.05 29.07 -5.57
C SER A 287 6.03 29.28 -6.73
N THR A 288 7.10 28.50 -6.76
CA THR A 288 8.07 28.49 -7.87
C THR A 288 7.46 28.00 -9.18
N GLY A 289 6.45 27.13 -9.13
CA GLY A 289 5.71 26.74 -10.33
C GLY A 289 4.90 27.89 -10.92
N TYR A 290 4.29 28.73 -10.08
CA TYR A 290 3.55 29.91 -10.56
C TYR A 290 4.50 30.94 -11.19
N MET A 291 5.72 31.09 -10.65
CA MET A 291 6.75 31.92 -11.29
C MET A 291 7.12 31.39 -12.68
N ASP A 292 7.35 30.08 -12.81
CA ASP A 292 7.64 29.45 -14.11
C ASP A 292 6.47 29.65 -15.10
N ALA A 293 5.22 29.57 -14.62
CA ALA A 293 4.03 29.81 -15.44
C ALA A 293 3.94 31.27 -15.92
N CYS A 294 4.21 32.24 -15.05
CA CYS A 294 4.24 33.66 -15.41
C CYS A 294 5.44 34.02 -16.31
N ALA A 295 6.53 33.25 -16.25
CA ALA A 295 7.71 33.44 -17.08
C ALA A 295 7.54 32.90 -18.51
N LEU A 296 6.53 32.06 -18.80
CA LEU A 296 6.32 31.45 -20.12
C LEU A 296 6.35 32.40 -21.33
N PRO A 297 5.86 33.65 -21.25
CA PRO A 297 5.95 34.61 -22.36
C PRO A 297 7.37 35.17 -22.57
N PHE A 298 8.22 35.11 -21.55
CA PHE A 298 9.52 35.78 -21.50
C PHE A 298 10.70 34.81 -21.53
N ASP A 299 10.52 33.57 -21.06
CA ASP A 299 11.52 32.53 -20.99
C ASP A 299 10.98 31.21 -21.57
N SER A 300 11.50 30.84 -22.74
CA SER A 300 11.15 29.58 -23.39
C SER A 300 11.65 28.34 -22.63
N GLY A 301 12.67 28.48 -21.77
CA GLY A 301 13.19 27.45 -20.88
C GLY A 301 12.20 27.05 -19.80
N ALA A 302 11.32 27.98 -19.37
CA ALA A 302 10.27 27.70 -18.40
C ALA A 302 9.30 26.59 -18.85
N ARG A 303 9.11 26.40 -20.18
CA ARG A 303 8.28 25.32 -20.75
C ARG A 303 8.79 23.91 -20.42
N ARG A 304 10.09 23.77 -20.12
CA ARG A 304 10.71 22.50 -19.74
C ARG A 304 10.69 22.27 -18.21
N SER A 305 10.13 23.20 -17.45
CA SER A 305 10.04 23.06 -16.00
C SER A 305 9.08 21.92 -15.63
N TRP A 306 9.54 21.01 -14.78
CA TRP A 306 8.70 19.97 -14.17
C TRP A 306 7.59 20.56 -13.28
N ARG A 307 7.72 21.83 -12.87
CA ARG A 307 6.76 22.49 -11.98
C ARG A 307 5.44 22.83 -12.68
N LEU A 308 5.47 23.07 -13.99
CA LEU A 308 4.27 23.34 -14.79
C LEU A 308 3.29 22.15 -14.82
N PRO A 309 3.72 20.92 -15.20
CA PRO A 309 2.82 19.76 -15.13
C PRO A 309 2.40 19.45 -13.69
N PHE A 310 3.23 19.76 -12.68
CA PHE A 310 2.84 19.63 -11.27
C PHE A 310 1.68 20.58 -10.90
N LEU A 311 1.71 21.85 -11.33
CA LEU A 311 0.59 22.79 -11.14
C LEU A 311 -0.68 22.32 -11.86
N VAL A 312 -0.55 21.84 -13.10
CA VAL A 312 -1.68 21.25 -13.84
C VAL A 312 -2.27 20.07 -13.05
N GLY A 313 -1.42 19.22 -12.47
CA GLY A 313 -1.85 18.11 -11.63
C GLY A 313 -2.65 18.55 -10.39
N ILE A 314 -2.30 19.66 -9.74
CA ILE A 314 -3.06 20.20 -8.61
C ILE A 314 -4.49 20.60 -9.05
N VAL A 315 -4.62 21.29 -10.18
CA VAL A 315 -5.92 21.72 -10.71
C VAL A 315 -6.75 20.52 -11.14
N LEU A 316 -6.15 19.57 -11.88
CA LEU A 316 -6.82 18.34 -12.30
C LEU A 316 -7.25 17.48 -11.11
N GLY A 317 -6.42 17.38 -10.06
CA GLY A 317 -6.76 16.67 -8.83
C GLY A 317 -7.99 17.26 -8.13
N GLY A 318 -8.06 18.58 -8.03
CA GLY A 318 -9.24 19.28 -7.52
C GLY A 318 -10.48 19.04 -8.39
N ALA A 319 -10.33 19.11 -9.72
CA ALA A 319 -11.43 18.84 -10.65
C ALA A 319 -11.96 17.40 -10.52
N VAL A 320 -11.08 16.41 -10.41
CA VAL A 320 -11.44 15.01 -10.18
C VAL A 320 -12.16 14.84 -8.84
N ALA A 321 -11.65 15.43 -7.75
CA ALA A 321 -12.30 15.36 -6.45
C ALA A 321 -13.73 15.95 -6.49
N THR A 322 -13.92 17.09 -7.17
CA THR A 322 -15.24 17.70 -7.36
C THR A 322 -16.17 16.80 -8.19
N LEU A 323 -15.70 16.29 -9.34
CA LEU A 323 -16.48 15.40 -10.21
C LEU A 323 -16.91 14.13 -9.47
N VAL A 324 -16.04 13.57 -8.64
CA VAL A 324 -16.30 12.36 -7.85
C VAL A 324 -17.23 12.63 -6.66
N SER A 325 -17.11 13.80 -6.03
CA SER A 325 -17.95 14.16 -4.88
C SER A 325 -19.44 14.29 -5.21
N GLY A 326 -19.79 14.50 -6.48
CA GLY A 326 -21.15 14.85 -6.88
C GLY A 326 -21.63 16.20 -6.33
N VAL A 327 -20.80 16.88 -5.53
CA VAL A 327 -21.03 18.24 -5.06
C VAL A 327 -20.71 19.14 -6.23
N ALA A 328 -21.74 19.80 -6.79
CA ALA A 328 -21.52 20.90 -7.72
C ALA A 328 -20.52 21.85 -7.04
N PRO A 329 -19.46 22.31 -7.74
CA PRO A 329 -18.48 23.22 -7.15
C PRO A 329 -19.27 24.30 -6.44
N ALA A 330 -19.12 24.39 -5.12
CA ALA A 330 -19.93 25.27 -4.31
C ALA A 330 -19.93 26.61 -5.03
N GLY A 331 -21.13 27.12 -5.33
CA GLY A 331 -21.28 28.45 -5.93
C GLY A 331 -20.57 29.49 -5.05
N ALA A 332 -20.68 30.77 -5.39
CA ALA A 332 -19.96 31.87 -4.74
C ALA A 332 -20.09 32.01 -3.18
N ALA A 333 -20.74 31.07 -2.49
CA ALA A 333 -20.71 30.90 -1.05
C ALA A 333 -19.28 30.65 -0.52
N MET A 334 -18.78 31.60 0.26
CA MET A 334 -17.45 31.60 0.88
C MET A 334 -17.51 31.25 2.39
N GLY A 335 -18.62 30.64 2.83
CA GLY A 335 -18.80 30.11 4.18
C GLY A 335 -18.69 31.19 5.26
N MET A 336 -17.80 30.97 6.23
CA MET A 336 -17.52 31.91 7.33
C MET A 336 -17.10 33.31 6.83
N PHE A 337 -16.53 33.42 5.63
CA PHE A 337 -16.17 34.73 5.10
C PHE A 337 -17.41 35.57 4.75
N ASP A 338 -18.49 34.94 4.28
CA ASP A 338 -19.74 35.65 3.99
C ASP A 338 -20.42 36.18 5.25
N THR A 339 -20.22 35.51 6.38
CA THR A 339 -20.75 35.97 7.68
C THR A 339 -19.95 37.13 8.27
N LEU A 340 -18.65 37.22 7.94
CA LEU A 340 -17.74 38.24 8.49
C LEU A 340 -17.61 39.49 7.58
N VAL A 341 -17.72 39.30 6.27
CA VAL A 341 -17.53 40.36 5.27
C VAL A 341 -18.81 40.48 4.45
N THR A 342 -19.64 41.48 4.77
CA THR A 342 -20.92 41.75 4.09
C THR A 342 -20.78 42.56 2.79
N ALA A 343 -19.57 42.60 2.22
CA ALA A 343 -19.28 43.34 0.99
C ALA A 343 -19.88 42.66 -0.27
N SER A 344 -20.01 43.43 -1.35
CA SER A 344 -20.44 42.90 -2.66
C SER A 344 -19.43 41.90 -3.22
N LEU A 345 -19.89 40.98 -4.09
CA LEU A 345 -19.02 39.97 -4.71
C LEU A 345 -17.77 40.57 -5.40
N PRO A 346 -17.85 41.70 -6.14
CA PRO A 346 -16.66 42.35 -6.69
C PRO A 346 -15.68 42.87 -5.64
N ALA A 347 -16.19 43.40 -4.52
CA ALA A 347 -15.34 43.85 -3.42
C ALA A 347 -14.64 42.67 -2.74
N LYS A 348 -15.34 41.55 -2.55
CA LYS A 348 -14.74 40.30 -2.06
C LYS A 348 -13.67 39.79 -3.02
N ALA A 349 -13.95 39.77 -4.33
CA ALA A 349 -12.99 39.38 -5.35
C ALA A 349 -11.74 40.29 -5.35
N ALA A 350 -11.91 41.60 -5.15
CA ALA A 350 -10.79 42.54 -5.03
C ALA A 350 -9.93 42.25 -3.78
N ILE A 351 -10.55 41.95 -2.64
CA ILE A 351 -9.84 41.56 -1.41
C ILE A 351 -9.01 40.28 -1.64
N PHE A 352 -9.61 39.22 -2.19
CA PHE A 352 -8.88 37.98 -2.47
C PHE A 352 -7.77 38.16 -3.49
N THR A 353 -8.01 38.98 -4.52
CA THR A 353 -6.98 39.30 -5.53
C THR A 353 -5.81 40.06 -4.90
N GLY A 354 -6.08 41.09 -4.09
CA GLY A 354 -5.05 41.83 -3.37
C GLY A 354 -4.25 40.95 -2.40
N GLY A 355 -4.94 40.09 -1.64
CA GLY A 355 -4.31 39.09 -0.77
C GLY A 355 -3.42 38.12 -1.55
N GLY A 356 -3.88 37.65 -2.71
CA GLY A 356 -3.11 36.78 -3.61
C GLY A 356 -1.84 37.44 -4.14
N VAL A 357 -1.91 38.73 -4.53
CA VAL A 357 -0.75 39.52 -4.96
C VAL A 357 0.28 39.63 -3.84
N LEU A 358 -0.15 39.98 -2.62
CA LEU A 358 0.73 40.07 -1.45
C LEU A 358 1.37 38.72 -1.11
N LEU A 359 0.60 37.63 -1.16
CA LEU A 359 1.09 36.29 -0.88
C LEU A 359 2.11 35.83 -1.93
N GLY A 360 1.88 36.12 -3.21
CA GLY A 360 2.81 35.84 -4.29
C GLY A 360 4.12 36.64 -4.18
N PHE A 361 4.01 37.94 -3.92
CA PHE A 361 5.16 38.81 -3.70
C PHE A 361 5.98 38.39 -2.47
N GLY A 362 5.31 38.13 -1.35
CA GLY A 362 5.93 37.66 -0.11
C GLY A 362 6.63 36.30 -0.28
N ALA A 363 6.00 35.34 -0.96
CA ALA A 363 6.63 34.04 -1.25
C ALA A 363 7.87 34.17 -2.12
N ARG A 364 7.90 35.14 -3.06
CA ARG A 364 9.09 35.45 -3.86
C ARG A 364 10.21 36.05 -3.01
N LEU A 365 9.90 37.01 -2.13
CA LEU A 365 10.88 37.63 -1.25
C LEU A 365 11.46 36.65 -0.22
N ALA A 366 10.64 35.74 0.31
CA ALA A 366 11.07 34.71 1.25
C ALA A 366 11.91 33.59 0.59
N GLY A 367 11.86 33.48 -0.75
CA GLY A 367 12.51 32.38 -1.48
C GLY A 367 11.72 31.07 -1.45
N GLY A 368 10.43 31.11 -1.12
CA GLY A 368 9.55 29.94 -1.05
C GLY A 368 8.23 30.23 -0.36
N CYS A 369 7.23 29.39 -0.59
CA CYS A 369 5.99 29.39 0.19
C CYS A 369 6.03 28.32 1.30
N THR A 370 4.90 28.13 2.00
CA THR A 370 4.75 27.15 3.07
C THR A 370 5.07 25.71 2.64
N SER A 371 4.82 25.32 1.39
CA SER A 371 5.21 23.98 0.91
C SER A 371 6.73 23.85 0.72
N GLY A 372 7.41 24.90 0.25
CA GLY A 372 8.86 24.90 0.07
C GLY A 372 9.62 24.98 1.40
N HIS A 373 9.32 25.98 2.22
CA HIS A 373 9.97 26.14 3.53
C HIS A 373 9.49 25.11 4.55
N GLY A 374 8.17 24.91 4.65
CA GLY A 374 7.55 24.14 5.72
C GLY A 374 7.61 22.63 5.55
N ILE A 375 7.65 22.11 4.32
CA ILE A 375 7.75 20.66 4.08
C ILE A 375 9.21 20.27 3.80
N VAL A 376 9.84 20.88 2.79
CA VAL A 376 11.19 20.48 2.37
C VAL A 376 12.26 21.17 3.21
N GLY A 377 12.15 22.49 3.39
CA GLY A 377 13.16 23.31 4.05
C GLY A 377 13.38 22.96 5.53
N THR A 378 12.31 22.67 6.27
CA THR A 378 12.37 22.19 7.66
C THR A 378 12.93 20.77 7.75
N ALA A 379 12.57 19.88 6.81
CA ALA A 379 13.05 18.50 6.79
C ALA A 379 14.57 18.41 6.57
N VAL A 380 15.16 19.34 5.81
CA VAL A 380 16.62 19.46 5.65
C VAL A 380 17.29 20.33 6.73
N MET A 381 16.54 20.73 7.76
CA MET A 381 17.02 21.55 8.88
C MET A 381 17.63 22.90 8.45
N ALA A 382 17.13 23.49 7.36
CA ALA A 382 17.58 24.80 6.91
C ALA A 382 17.09 25.88 7.89
N ARG A 383 18.03 26.62 8.49
CA ARG A 383 17.73 27.66 9.49
C ARG A 383 16.75 28.71 8.95
N SER A 384 16.97 29.19 7.74
CA SER A 384 16.09 30.16 7.07
C SER A 384 14.66 29.63 6.92
N SER A 385 14.50 28.36 6.55
CA SER A 385 13.20 27.73 6.38
C SER A 385 12.47 27.48 7.70
N ILE A 386 13.18 27.11 8.76
CA ILE A 386 12.60 26.96 10.10
C ILE A 386 12.08 28.31 10.58
N VAL A 387 12.89 29.37 10.49
CA VAL A 387 12.49 30.73 10.89
C VAL A 387 11.32 31.22 10.06
N ALA A 388 11.37 31.08 8.73
CA ALA A 388 10.27 31.47 7.85
C ALA A 388 8.96 30.73 8.19
N THR A 389 9.02 29.42 8.43
CA THR A 389 7.85 28.61 8.80
C THR A 389 7.27 29.05 10.14
N LEU A 390 8.12 29.30 11.14
CA LEU A 390 7.67 29.81 12.45
C LEU A 390 6.98 31.16 12.31
N VAL A 391 7.56 32.10 11.57
CA VAL A 391 6.99 33.43 11.33
C VAL A 391 5.65 33.34 10.58
N PHE A 392 5.55 32.50 9.55
CA PHE A 392 4.30 32.30 8.83
C PHE A 392 3.19 31.77 9.73
N MET A 393 3.49 30.74 10.54
CA MET A 393 2.50 30.12 11.42
C MET A 393 2.12 31.02 12.59
N SER A 394 3.09 31.72 13.20
CA SER A 394 2.82 32.63 14.32
C SER A 394 2.00 33.85 13.87
N THR A 395 2.32 34.42 12.70
CA THR A 395 1.57 35.55 12.13
C THR A 395 0.17 35.12 11.75
N GLY A 396 0.02 33.97 11.09
CA GLY A 396 -1.30 33.40 10.76
C GLY A 396 -2.14 33.18 12.01
N PHE A 397 -1.57 32.54 13.04
CA PHE A 397 -2.23 32.33 14.33
C PHE A 397 -2.69 33.65 14.98
N ALA A 398 -1.81 34.63 15.07
CA ALA A 398 -2.11 35.93 15.66
C ALA A 398 -3.21 36.68 14.90
N VAL A 399 -3.11 36.74 13.57
CA VAL A 399 -4.10 37.41 12.71
C VAL A 399 -5.46 36.71 12.80
N THR A 400 -5.50 35.38 12.70
CA THR A 400 -6.77 34.64 12.82
C THR A 400 -7.43 34.87 14.18
N HIS A 401 -6.68 34.85 15.28
CA HIS A 401 -7.24 35.12 16.61
C HIS A 401 -7.73 36.56 16.77
N LEU A 402 -7.01 37.55 16.23
CA LEU A 402 -7.44 38.94 16.24
C LEU A 402 -8.74 39.13 15.45
N MET A 403 -8.85 38.48 14.29
CA MET A 403 -10.06 38.53 13.47
C MET A 403 -11.26 37.86 14.14
N LEU A 404 -11.08 36.68 14.75
CA LEU A 404 -12.15 35.99 15.47
C LEU A 404 -12.65 36.81 16.67
N ARG A 405 -11.73 37.41 17.44
CA ARG A 405 -12.09 38.32 18.55
C ARG A 405 -12.84 39.56 18.06
N ALA A 406 -12.41 40.17 16.96
CA ALA A 406 -13.09 41.31 16.37
C ALA A 406 -14.51 40.96 15.85
N ALA A 407 -14.72 39.70 15.50
CA ALA A 407 -16.00 39.16 15.06
C ALA A 407 -16.93 38.68 16.21
N GLY A 408 -16.51 38.81 17.47
CA GLY A 408 -17.29 38.38 18.63
C GLY A 408 -17.27 36.88 18.93
N GLY A 409 -16.29 36.15 18.39
CA GLY A 409 -16.06 34.71 18.63
C GLY A 409 -14.96 34.39 19.63
#